data_AF-A0A849KCK6-F1
#
_entry.id   AF-A0A849KCK6-F1
#
_cell.length_a   1.000
_cell.length_b   1.000
_cell.length_c   1.000
_cell.angle_alpha   90.00
_cell.angle_beta   90.00
_cell.angle_gamma   90.00
#
_symmetry.space_group_name_H-M   'P 1'
#
loop_
_entity.id
_entity.type
_entity.pdbx_description
1 polymer ?
#
loop_
_entity_poly.entity_id
_entity_poly.type
_entity_poly.pdbx_seq_one_letter_code
_entity_poly.pdbx_strand_id
1 'polypeptide(L)' 'MAKKFPIHPANPQRTCWGCDRYCAADQMICGNGTERTQHPIETFGEGWEREGLDPVKPDEEAAGGR' A
#
# COMPACT_ATOMS: atom_id res chain seq x y z
N MET A 1 17.13 -2.57 1.64
CA MET A 1 16.16 -3.16 0.69
C MET A 1 14.82 -3.23 1.36
N ALA A 2 13.78 -2.62 0.79
CA ALA A 2 12.41 -2.90 1.22
C ALA A 2 12.15 -4.40 0.99
N LYS A 3 11.59 -5.11 1.98
CA LYS A 3 11.26 -6.54 1.80
C LYS A 3 10.24 -6.68 0.66
N LYS A 4 10.28 -7.83 -0.05
CA LYS A 4 9.25 -8.16 -1.04
C LYS A 4 7.89 -8.06 -0.37
N PHE A 5 7.04 -7.23 -0.94
CA PHE A 5 5.69 -7.01 -0.47
C PHE A 5 4.84 -8.28 -0.71
N PRO A 6 4.24 -8.89 0.32
CA PRO A 6 3.43 -10.08 0.15
C PRO A 6 2.08 -9.72 -0.48
N ILE A 7 1.70 -10.36 -1.58
CA ILE A 7 0.40 -10.13 -2.24
C ILE A 7 -0.77 -10.66 -1.37
N HIS A 8 -0.53 -11.76 -0.66
CA HIS A 8 -1.46 -12.40 0.27
C HIS A 8 -0.78 -12.67 1.62
N PRO A 9 -0.65 -11.66 2.50
CA PRO A 9 -0.13 -11.89 3.85
C PRO A 9 -1.11 -12.77 4.64
N ALA A 10 -0.59 -13.67 5.48
CA ALA A 10 -1.43 -14.51 6.34
C ALA A 10 -2.18 -13.72 7.44
N ASN A 11 -1.69 -12.53 7.79
CA ASN A 11 -2.29 -11.64 8.78
C ASN A 11 -2.25 -10.18 8.27
N PRO A 12 -3.09 -9.80 7.28
CA PRO A 12 -3.08 -8.47 6.68
C PRO A 12 -3.34 -7.36 7.70
N GLN A 13 -4.19 -7.60 8.69
CA GLN A 13 -4.53 -6.69 9.80
C GLN A 13 -3.34 -6.35 10.72
N ARG A 14 -2.26 -7.13 10.66
CA ARG A 14 -1.01 -6.88 11.41
C ARG A 14 0.05 -6.17 10.56
N THR A 15 -0.22 -5.98 9.27
CA THR A 15 0.70 -5.35 8.33
C THR A 15 0.25 -3.92 8.07
N CYS A 16 1.13 -2.99 8.36
CA CYS A 16 0.97 -1.59 8.00
C CYS A 16 1.59 -1.40 6.61
N TRP A 17 0.81 -0.91 5.65
CA TRP A 17 1.26 -0.67 4.27
C TRP A 17 2.51 0.23 4.28
N GLY A 18 3.65 -0.35 3.89
CA GLY A 18 4.94 0.35 3.87
C GLY A 18 5.81 0.23 5.12
N CYS A 19 5.46 -0.60 6.12
CA CYS A 19 6.31 -0.82 7.29
C CYS A 19 6.87 -2.25 7.39
N ASP A 20 8.19 -2.36 7.47
CA ASP A 20 8.91 -3.64 7.59
C ASP A 20 8.93 -4.23 9.01
N ARG A 21 8.40 -3.52 10.02
CA ARG A 21 8.60 -3.84 11.44
C ARG A 21 7.56 -4.76 12.07
N TYR A 22 6.46 -5.08 11.38
CA TYR A 22 5.37 -5.94 11.90
C TYR A 22 5.04 -5.64 13.36
N CYS A 23 4.73 -4.38 13.65
CA CYS A 23 4.53 -3.90 15.01
C CYS A 23 3.35 -4.62 15.69
N ALA A 24 3.35 -4.69 17.01
CA ALA A 24 2.16 -5.10 17.76
C ALA A 24 1.00 -4.12 17.48
N ALA A 25 -0.24 -4.59 17.62
CA ALA A 25 -1.44 -3.82 17.25
C ALA A 25 -1.57 -2.51 18.04
N ASP A 26 -1.01 -2.46 19.25
CA ASP A 26 -1.02 -1.33 20.17
C ASP A 26 0.29 -0.52 20.17
N GLN A 27 1.29 -0.92 19.37
CA GLN A 27 2.63 -0.31 19.35
C GLN A 27 3.07 0.03 17.91
N MET A 28 2.14 0.51 17.09
CA MET A 28 2.41 0.81 15.67
C MET A 28 3.25 2.08 15.50
N ILE A 29 4.44 1.91 14.92
CA ILE A 29 5.39 3.00 14.69
C ILE A 29 5.08 3.74 13.38
N CYS A 30 4.50 3.06 12.39
CA CYS A 30 4.31 3.54 11.02
C CYS A 30 3.09 4.44 10.77
N GLY A 31 2.29 4.75 11.78
CA GLY A 31 1.23 5.76 11.69
C GLY A 31 1.66 7.14 12.20
N ASN A 32 2.91 7.35 12.64
CA ASN A 32 3.25 8.51 13.49
C ASN A 32 2.29 8.64 14.71
N GLY A 33 1.83 7.52 15.27
CA GLY A 33 0.80 7.49 16.32
C GLY A 33 -0.65 7.60 15.83
N THR A 34 -0.89 7.58 14.51
CA THR A 34 -2.23 7.51 13.91
C THR A 34 -2.60 6.06 13.53
N GLU A 35 -3.71 5.91 12.81
CA GLU A 35 -4.18 4.61 12.33
C GLU A 35 -3.20 3.93 11.36
N ARG A 36 -3.25 2.60 11.32
CA ARG A 36 -2.46 1.81 10.38
C ARG A 36 -2.94 2.07 8.96
N THR A 37 -2.02 2.09 8.01
CA THR A 37 -2.42 1.93 6.61
C THR A 37 -2.73 0.46 6.35
N GLN A 38 -3.98 0.16 5.99
CA GLN A 38 -4.47 -1.21 5.80
C GLN A 38 -3.83 -1.88 4.58
N HIS A 39 -3.76 -3.20 4.56
CA HIS A 39 -3.41 -3.94 3.35
C HIS A 39 -4.59 -3.84 2.36
N PRO A 40 -4.40 -3.67 1.03
CA PRO A 40 -5.45 -3.45 0.06
C PRO A 40 -6.31 -4.68 -0.12
N ILE A 41 -5.78 -5.88 0.16
CA ILE A 41 -6.62 -7.09 0.27
C ILE A 41 -7.76 -6.94 1.29
N GLU A 42 -7.61 -6.06 2.29
CA GLU A 42 -8.62 -5.84 3.33
C GLU A 42 -9.74 -4.92 2.86
N THR A 43 -9.43 -3.98 1.94
CA THR A 43 -10.40 -3.01 1.41
C THR A 43 -10.96 -3.42 0.05
N PHE A 44 -10.13 -4.01 -0.81
CA PHE A 44 -10.45 -4.36 -2.20
C PHE A 44 -10.60 -5.88 -2.41
N GLY A 45 -10.17 -6.70 -1.46
CA GLY A 45 -10.31 -8.16 -1.55
C GLY A 45 -9.23 -8.85 -2.37
N GLU A 46 -9.46 -10.12 -2.71
CA GLU A 46 -8.56 -10.93 -3.53
C GLU A 46 -8.45 -10.35 -4.95
N GLY A 47 -7.24 -10.36 -5.54
CA GLY A 47 -7.02 -9.80 -6.87
C GLY A 47 -6.80 -8.29 -6.90
N TRP A 48 -6.71 -7.63 -5.73
CA TRP A 48 -6.39 -6.20 -5.62
C TRP A 48 -5.12 -5.81 -6.39
N GLU A 49 -4.17 -6.73 -6.57
CA GLU A 49 -2.92 -6.49 -7.30
C GLU A 49 -3.10 -6.36 -8.81
N ARG A 50 -4.28 -6.74 -9.33
CA ARG A 50 -4.59 -6.77 -10.76
C ARG A 50 -5.34 -5.52 -11.22
N GLU A 51 -5.92 -4.77 -10.29
CA GLU A 51 -6.74 -3.60 -10.55
C GLU A 51 -6.15 -2.37 -9.83
N GLY A 52 -6.09 -1.21 -10.50
CA GLY A 52 -5.61 0.05 -9.90
C GLY A 52 -4.14 0.42 -10.14
N LEU A 53 -3.40 -0.35 -10.96
CA LEU A 53 -2.10 0.04 -11.51
C LEU A 53 -2.20 0.42 -12.99
N ASP A 54 -3.27 1.12 -13.39
CA ASP A 54 -3.26 1.76 -14.69
C ASP A 54 -2.01 2.62 -14.77
N PRO A 55 -1.13 2.41 -15.78
CA PRO A 55 0.05 3.24 -15.91
C PRO A 55 -0.44 4.68 -16.02
N VAL A 56 0.06 5.54 -15.13
CA VAL A 56 -0.11 6.99 -15.27
C VAL A 56 0.47 7.32 -16.64
N LYS A 57 -0.41 7.48 -17.64
CA LYS A 57 -0.01 7.99 -18.93
C LYS A 57 0.54 9.38 -18.63
N PRO A 58 1.80 9.69 -19.00
CA PRO A 58 2.26 11.06 -18.96
C PRO A 58 1.23 11.88 -19.72
N ASP A 59 0.70 12.92 -19.09
CA ASP A 59 -0.20 13.85 -19.75
C ASP A 59 0.59 14.51 -20.89
N GLU A 60 0.36 14.07 -22.13
CA GLU A 60 1.00 14.62 -23.33
C GLU A 60 0.54 16.06 -23.62
N GLU A 61 -0.46 16.57 -22.89
CA GLU A 61 -1.05 17.90 -23.07
C GLU A 61 -0.29 19.01 -22.31
N ALA A 62 0.38 18.68 -21.20
CA ALA A 62 1.16 19.65 -20.41
C ALA A 62 2.45 20.17 -21.10
N ALA A 63 2.91 19.55 -22.19
CA ALA A 63 4.13 19.94 -22.90
C ALA A 63 3.89 20.82 -24.16
N GLY A 64 2.64 21.16 -24.47
CA GLY A 64 2.25 21.77 -25.75
C GLY A 64 1.34 22.99 -25.65
N GLY A 65 1.55 23.89 -24.68
CA GLY A 65 0.78 25.14 -24.56
C GLY A 65 1.64 26.37 -24.84
N ARG A 66 1.32 27.07 -25.93
CA ARG A 66 1.96 28.30 -26.45
C ARG A 66 2.03 29.47 -25.48
#